data_AF-A0AAV1EH38-F1
#
_entry.id   AF-A0AAV1EH38-F1
#
_cell.length_a   1.000
_cell.length_b   1.000
_cell.length_c   1.000
_cell.angle_alpha   90.00
_cell.angle_beta   90.00
_cell.angle_gamma   90.00
#
_symmetry.space_group_name_H-M   'P 1'
#
loop_
_entity.id
_entity.type
_entity.pdbx_description
1 polymer ?
#
loop_
_entity_poly.entity_id
_entity_poly.type
_entity_poly.pdbx_seq_one_letter_code
_entity_poly.pdbx_strand_id
1 'polypeptide(L)'
;MRAASIARKINLRQGLGVGSFRRINGGSKRNGRRPPHFGKASGGIGRDILQQQAKLNIIDMDPKGGRRITCSGQRDLDQVAGRIVVVTPWNL
;
A
#
# COMPACT_ATOMS: atom_id res chain seq x y z
N MET A 1 -8.80 -3.20 5.37
CA MET A 1 -8.34 -2.96 3.98
C MET A 1 -6.84 -2.64 3.95
N ARG A 2 -5.96 -3.60 3.59
CA ARG A 2 -4.50 -3.33 3.43
C ARG A 2 -4.07 -3.26 1.95
N ALA A 3 -4.71 -4.03 1.07
CA ALA A 3 -4.41 -4.05 -0.37
C ALA A 3 -4.60 -2.70 -1.07
N ALA A 4 -5.75 -2.05 -0.90
CA ALA A 4 -6.02 -0.74 -1.51
C ALA A 4 -5.03 0.35 -1.06
N SER A 5 -4.70 0.40 0.25
CA SER A 5 -3.73 1.36 0.79
C SER A 5 -2.32 1.14 0.22
N ILE A 6 -1.92 -0.12 0.02
CA ILE A 6 -0.62 -0.48 -0.56
C ILE A 6 -0.54 -0.03 -2.02
N ALA A 7 -1.54 -0.37 -2.85
CA ALA A 7 -1.58 0.05 -4.25
C ALA A 7 -1.54 1.58 -4.39
N ARG A 8 -2.33 2.30 -3.58
CA ARG A 8 -2.33 3.76 -3.58
C ARG A 8 -0.98 4.37 -3.22
N LYS A 9 -0.27 3.79 -2.23
CA LYS A 9 1.07 4.25 -1.84
C LYS A 9 2.11 4.02 -2.93
N ILE A 10 2.04 2.90 -3.65
CA ILE A 10 2.94 2.60 -4.77
C ILE A 10 2.70 3.56 -5.94
N ASN A 11 1.43 3.88 -6.23
CA ASN A 11 1.06 4.88 -7.23
C ASN A 11 1.70 6.25 -6.89
N LEU A 12 1.61 6.70 -5.63
CA LEU A 12 2.21 7.96 -5.20
C LEU A 12 3.74 7.95 -5.14
N ARG A 13 4.34 6.83 -4.75
CA ARG A 13 5.80 6.68 -4.57
C ARG A 13 6.21 5.30 -5.07
N GLN A 14 6.90 5.28 -6.20
CA GLN A 14 7.43 4.06 -6.78
C GLN A 14 8.69 3.58 -6.04
N GLY A 15 9.07 2.31 -6.24
CA GLY A 15 10.24 1.70 -5.60
C GLY A 15 10.01 1.22 -4.16
N LEU A 16 8.75 1.13 -3.70
CA LEU A 16 8.45 0.68 -2.33
C LEU A 16 8.50 -0.84 -2.23
N GLY A 17 9.24 -1.35 -1.23
CA GLY A 17 9.32 -2.77 -0.91
C GLY A 17 8.62 -3.16 0.40
N VAL A 18 8.65 -4.44 0.73
CA VAL A 18 8.05 -4.99 1.96
C VAL A 18 8.57 -4.27 3.22
N GLY A 19 9.87 -3.94 3.27
CA GLY A 19 10.47 -3.23 4.40
C GLY A 19 9.85 -1.85 4.65
N SER A 20 9.56 -1.10 3.58
CA SER A 20 8.88 0.20 3.66
C SER A 20 7.46 0.04 4.19
N PHE A 21 6.70 -0.95 3.69
CA PHE A 21 5.35 -1.23 4.20
C PHE A 21 5.33 -1.68 5.65
N ARG A 22 6.35 -2.42 6.11
CA ARG A 22 6.49 -2.79 7.52
C ARG A 22 6.73 -1.59 8.43
N ARG A 23 7.40 -0.54 7.94
CA ARG A 23 7.55 0.72 8.67
C ARG A 23 6.26 1.54 8.64
N ILE A 24 5.67 1.70 7.46
CA ILE A 24 4.46 2.49 7.25
C ILE A 24 3.27 1.94 8.06
N ASN A 25 3.12 0.61 8.07
CA ASN A 25 2.05 -0.06 8.83
C ASN A 25 2.48 -0.45 10.25
N GLY A 26 3.73 -0.12 10.63
CA GLY A 26 4.24 -0.31 11.98
C GLY A 26 3.65 0.73 12.93
N GLY A 27 3.93 0.58 14.22
CA GLY A 27 3.38 1.49 15.22
C GLY A 27 4.01 1.30 16.59
N SER A 28 3.41 1.93 17.60
CA SER A 28 3.82 1.78 18.99
C SER A 28 3.59 0.34 19.46
N LYS A 29 4.66 -0.36 19.83
CA LYS A 29 4.58 -1.71 20.37
C LYS A 29 4.23 -1.64 21.86
N ARG A 30 3.16 -2.34 22.24
CA ARG A 30 2.76 -2.50 23.65
C ARG A 30 3.72 -3.47 24.35
N ASN A 31 4.55 -2.95 25.24
CA ASN A 31 5.54 -3.72 26.02
C ASN A 31 5.14 -3.91 27.50
N GLY A 32 3.83 -3.85 27.81
CA GLY A 32 3.34 -3.94 29.18
C GLY A 32 3.72 -2.70 30.00
N ARG A 33 4.44 -2.90 31.11
CA ARG A 33 4.90 -1.83 32.03
C ARG A 33 6.07 -1.00 31.47
N ARG A 34 6.82 -1.54 30.49
CA ARG A 34 7.96 -0.83 29.89
C ARG A 34 7.48 0.23 28.90
N PRO A 35 8.23 1.33 28.70
CA PRO A 35 7.90 2.36 27.72
C PRO A 35 7.63 1.79 26.32
N PRO A 36 6.71 2.42 25.56
CA PRO A 36 6.46 2.04 24.18
C PRO A 36 7.66 2.35 23.28
N HIS A 37 7.97 1.43 22.37
CA HIS A 37 8.95 1.63 21.30
C HIS A 37 8.32 1.32 19.95
N PHE A 38 8.86 1.89 18.88
CA PHE A 38 8.37 1.63 17.53
C PHE A 38 8.64 0.18 17.11
N GLY A 39 7.57 -0.55 16.78
CA GLY A 39 7.61 -1.90 16.23
C GLY A 39 7.22 -1.91 14.75
N LYS A 40 8.02 -2.58 13.92
CA LYS A 40 7.67 -2.85 12.53
C LYS A 40 6.49 -3.82 12.47
N ALA A 41 5.59 -3.65 11.49
CA ALA A 41 4.52 -4.59 11.23
C ALA A 41 5.02 -5.95 10.73
N SER A 42 4.12 -6.94 10.75
CA SER A 42 4.35 -8.26 10.16
C SER A 42 4.70 -8.14 8.67
N GLY A 43 5.76 -8.85 8.26
CA GLY A 43 6.23 -8.86 6.88
C GLY A 43 5.47 -9.82 5.96
N GLY A 44 4.90 -10.90 6.51
CA GLY A 44 4.21 -11.93 5.73
C GLY A 44 3.00 -11.35 4.99
N ILE A 45 2.07 -10.76 5.73
CA ILE A 45 0.86 -10.15 5.15
C ILE A 45 1.20 -9.08 4.10
N GLY A 46 2.23 -8.26 4.35
CA GLY A 46 2.67 -7.25 3.38
C GLY A 46 3.22 -7.87 2.10
N ARG A 47 3.95 -8.99 2.20
CA ARG A 47 4.49 -9.73 1.06
C ARG A 47 3.37 -10.41 0.27
N ASP A 48 2.45 -11.08 0.95
CA ASP A 48 1.37 -11.84 0.32
C ASP A 48 0.47 -10.91 -0.51
N ILE A 49 0.14 -9.73 0.03
CA ILE A 49 -0.64 -8.72 -0.70
C ILE A 49 0.11 -8.24 -1.95
N LEU A 50 1.42 -7.96 -1.85
CA LEU A 50 2.20 -7.54 -3.01
C LEU A 50 2.27 -8.65 -4.07
N GLN A 51 2.37 -9.91 -3.66
CA GLN A 51 2.34 -11.04 -4.59
C GLN A 51 0.98 -11.20 -5.26
N GLN A 52 -0.12 -11.05 -4.51
CA GLN A 52 -1.48 -11.10 -5.05
C GLN A 52 -1.71 -9.96 -6.06
N GLN A 53 -1.28 -8.75 -5.75
CA GLN A 53 -1.41 -7.61 -6.66
C GLN A 53 -0.53 -7.72 -7.89
N ALA A 54 0.63 -8.37 -7.78
CA ALA A 54 1.46 -8.70 -8.93
C ALA A 54 0.79 -9.73 -9.85
N LYS A 55 0.15 -10.76 -9.28
CA LYS A 55 -0.63 -11.74 -10.07
C LYS A 55 -1.81 -11.10 -10.83
N LEU A 56 -2.39 -10.05 -10.26
CA LEU A 56 -3.47 -9.27 -10.88
C LEU A 56 -2.96 -8.21 -11.86
N ASN A 57 -1.64 -8.13 -12.13
CA ASN A 57 -1.03 -7.12 -13.00
C ASN A 57 -1.32 -5.66 -12.59
N ILE A 58 -1.52 -5.41 -11.29
CA ILE A 58 -1.71 -4.05 -10.75
C ILE A 58 -0.35 -3.40 -10.43
N ILE A 59 0.61 -4.22 -9.97
CA ILE A 59 1.95 -3.78 -9.63
C ILE A 59 3.00 -4.69 -10.26
N ASP A 60 4.17 -4.14 -10.54
CA ASP A 60 5.30 -4.86 -11.11
C ASP A 60 6.59 -4.59 -10.32
N MET A 61 7.65 -5.35 -10.63
CA MET A 61 9.00 -5.12 -10.13
C MET A 61 9.58 -3.87 -10.76
N ASP A 62 10.15 -3.00 -9.93
CA ASP A 62 10.90 -1.84 -10.41
C ASP A 62 12.36 -2.27 -10.69
N PRO A 63 12.96 -1.91 -11.85
CA PRO A 63 14.37 -2.19 -12.12
C PRO A 63 15.34 -1.60 -11.08
N LYS A 64 14.94 -0.53 -10.37
CA LYS A 64 15.73 0.06 -9.27
C LYS A 64 15.50 -0.63 -7.92
N GLY A 65 14.65 -1.67 -7.89
CA GLY A 65 14.25 -2.40 -6.70
C GLY A 65 12.93 -1.93 -6.11
N GLY A 66 12.24 -2.85 -5.42
CA GLY A 66 10.91 -2.59 -4.86
C GLY A 66 9.79 -2.89 -5.86
N ARG A 67 8.71 -2.12 -5.80
CA ARG A 67 7.51 -2.28 -6.62
C ARG A 67 7.09 -0.97 -7.26
N ARG A 68 6.53 -1.06 -8.45
CA ARG A 68 6.00 0.05 -9.26
C ARG A 68 4.57 -0.28 -9.69
N ILE A 69 3.74 0.75 -9.88
CA ILE A 69 2.39 0.60 -10.43
C ILE A 69 2.48 0.32 -11.94
N THR A 70 1.66 -0.59 -12.45
CA THR A 70 1.52 -0.82 -13.90
C THR A 70 0.62 0.25 -14.53
N CYS A 71 0.66 0.38 -15.86
CA CYS A 71 -0.25 1.28 -16.58
C CYS A 71 -1.72 0.90 -16.41
N SER A 72 -2.03 -0.41 -16.38
CA SER A 72 -3.37 -0.93 -16.09
C SER A 72 -3.80 -0.64 -14.66
N GLY A 73 -2.94 -0.92 -13.67
CA GLY A 73 -3.23 -0.66 -12.26
C GLY A 73 -3.45 0.82 -11.97
N GLN A 74 -2.74 1.72 -12.66
CA GLN A 74 -2.98 3.16 -12.58
C GLN A 74 -4.38 3.52 -13.10
N ARG A 75 -4.75 3.03 -14.29
CA ARG A 75 -6.07 3.27 -14.88
C ARG A 75 -7.21 2.80 -13.98
N ASP A 76 -7.08 1.60 -13.41
CA ASP A 76 -8.10 1.04 -12.52
C ASP A 76 -8.28 1.91 -11.26
N LEU A 77 -7.17 2.39 -10.69
CA LEU A 77 -7.20 3.31 -9.55
C LEU A 77 -7.84 4.65 -9.91
N ASP A 78 -7.53 5.20 -11.08
CA ASP A 78 -8.05 6.48 -11.53
C ASP A 78 -9.55 6.39 -11.86
N GLN A 79 -10.02 5.27 -12.41
CA GLN A 79 -11.44 5.02 -12.66
C GLN A 79 -12.24 4.94 -11.34
N VAL A 80 -11.70 4.25 -10.32
CA VAL A 80 -12.32 4.20 -8.99
C VAL A 80 -12.31 5.58 -8.33
N ALA A 81 -11.21 6.34 -8.45
CA ALA A 81 -11.11 7.68 -7.90
C ALA A 81 -12.13 8.64 -8.55
N GLY A 82 -12.25 8.61 -9.88
CA GLY A 82 -13.24 9.41 -10.62
C GLY A 82 -14.67 9.10 -10.18
N ARG A 83 -14.99 7.83 -9.93
CA ARG A 83 -16.32 7.44 -9.41
C ARG A 83 -16.59 7.98 -8.01
N ILE A 84 -15.58 8.00 -7.13
CA ILE A 84 -15.75 8.53 -5.77
C ILE A 84 -15.99 10.04 -5.80
N VAL A 85 -15.25 10.80 -6.62
CA VAL A 85 -15.41 12.26 -6.73
C VAL A 85 -16.82 12.64 -7.20
N VAL A 86 -17.41 11.86 -8.11
CA VAL A 86 -18.79 12.08 -8.60
C VAL A 86 -19.85 11.74 -7.55
N VAL A 87 -19.55 10.88 -6.57
CA VAL A 87 -20.46 10.55 -5.46
C VAL A 87 -20.39 11.58 -4.33
N THR A 88 -19.34 12.41 -4.29
CA THR A 88 -19.20 13.52 -3.32
C THR A 88 -19.28 14.92 -3.96
N PRO A 89 -20.33 15.29 -4.72
CA PRO A 89 -20.55 16.67 -5.12
C PRO A 89 -21.33 17.37 -4.01
N TRP A 90 -20.65 17.65 -2.89
CA TRP A 90 -21.21 18.37 -1.72
C TRP A 90 -22.42 17.73 -1.03
N ASN A 91 -22.18 16.83 -0.08
CA ASN A 91 -23.13 16.61 1.02
C ASN A 91 -22.70 17.44 2.24
N LEU A 92 -23.16 18.69 2.26
CA LEU A 92 -23.77 19.30 3.44
C LEU A 92 -25.27 19.34 3.18
#